data_AF-A0A5E8HEH8-F1
#
_entry.id   AF-A0A5E8HEH8-F1
#
_cell.length_a   1.000
_cell.length_b   1.000
_cell.length_c   1.000
_cell.angle_alpha   90.00
_cell.angle_beta   90.00
_cell.angle_gamma   90.00
#
_symmetry.space_group_name_H-M   'P 1'
#
loop_
_entity.id
_entity.type
_entity.pdbx_description
1 polymer ?
#
loop_
_entity_poly.entity_id
_entity_poly.type
_entity_poly.pdbx_seq_one_letter_code
_entity_poly.pdbx_strand_id
1 'polypeptide(L)'
;MKQFIPFLGILFLLQCATDLRQVPPPTINGNTDRIKSKLTLVIGKFEILSADRGVYTDAWRKSFKGHLQSAALFSNVITELEPNSIKEFYTIDIEMKTNYDDKYNWWISWPALWPFTAIWPIQYRIGEYSVEFQYKLFLNQNLVKEETIVKKGNALEYLYGFYQVRKFQRMVEETNLEAVNTCIKSIEESL
;
A
#
# COMPACT_ATOMS: atom_id res chain seq x y z
N MET A 1 24.06 6.15 47.26
CA MET A 1 23.14 6.47 46.13
C MET A 1 23.86 6.36 44.79
N LYS A 2 24.05 5.17 44.22
CA LYS A 2 24.81 4.98 42.96
C LYS A 2 24.34 3.78 42.11
N GLN A 3 23.03 3.54 42.00
CA GLN A 3 22.52 2.38 41.22
C GLN A 3 21.32 2.65 40.30
N PHE A 4 20.87 3.90 40.13
CA PHE A 4 19.69 4.21 39.29
C PHE A 4 20.01 4.61 37.85
N ILE A 5 21.29 4.74 37.48
CA ILE A 5 21.71 5.19 36.15
C ILE A 5 21.51 4.14 35.02
N PRO A 6 21.64 2.81 35.23
CA PRO A 6 21.51 1.88 34.10
C PRO A 6 20.06 1.68 33.61
N PHE A 7 19.05 2.12 34.38
CA PHE A 7 17.64 1.95 33.99
C PHE A 7 17.18 3.00 32.97
N LEU A 8 17.81 4.17 32.91
CA LEU A 8 17.43 5.25 31.99
C LEU A 8 17.86 4.98 30.53
N GLY A 9 18.90 4.15 30.33
CA GLY A 9 19.40 3.81 28.99
C GLY A 9 18.55 2.79 28.23
N ILE A 10 17.83 1.92 28.94
CA ILE A 10 17.00 0.85 28.33
C ILE A 10 15.69 1.40 27.77
N LEU A 11 15.18 2.52 28.31
CA LEU A 11 13.95 3.18 27.81
C LEU A 11 14.12 3.83 26.44
N PHE A 12 15.36 4.16 26.02
CA PHE A 12 15.62 4.73 24.69
C PHE A 12 15.78 3.68 23.58
N LEU A 13 15.86 2.39 23.92
CA LEU A 13 16.05 1.30 22.95
C LEU A 13 14.74 0.63 22.50
N LEU A 14 13.60 1.02 23.06
CA LEU A 14 12.27 0.57 22.64
C LEU A 14 11.64 1.53 21.62
N GLN A 15 12.38 1.86 20.55
CA GLN A 15 11.75 2.45 19.39
C GLN A 15 11.09 1.34 18.58
N CYS A 16 9.82 1.06 18.91
CA CYS A 16 8.97 0.23 18.07
C CYS A 16 8.68 1.03 16.80
N ALA A 17 9.44 0.77 15.73
CA ALA A 17 9.10 1.25 14.40
C ALA A 17 7.81 0.56 13.97
N THR A 18 6.68 1.26 14.07
CA THR A 18 5.43 0.79 13.48
C THR A 18 5.58 0.83 11.97
N ASP A 19 5.79 -0.34 11.37
CA ASP A 19 5.78 -0.51 9.92
C ASP A 19 4.34 -0.27 9.39
N LEU A 20 4.11 0.95 8.92
CA LEU A 20 2.84 1.45 8.39
C LEU A 20 2.83 1.40 6.85
N ARG A 21 3.33 0.30 6.27
CA ARG A 21 3.31 0.09 4.81
C ARG A 21 2.65 -1.25 4.48
N GLN A 22 1.34 -1.27 4.71
CA GLN A 22 0.52 -2.44 4.46
C GLN A 22 0.32 -2.63 2.96
N VAL A 23 0.85 -3.75 2.46
CA VAL A 23 0.52 -4.29 1.14
C VAL A 23 -0.86 -4.93 1.26
N PRO A 24 -1.84 -4.61 0.39
CA PRO A 24 -3.14 -5.26 0.44
C PRO A 24 -2.98 -6.77 0.26
N PRO A 25 -3.70 -7.61 1.02
CA PRO A 25 -3.61 -9.05 0.87
C PRO A 25 -4.13 -9.47 -0.51
N PRO A 26 -3.49 -10.44 -1.19
CA PRO A 26 -3.98 -10.92 -2.48
C PRO A 26 -5.38 -11.49 -2.33
N THR A 27 -6.25 -11.19 -3.27
CA THR A 27 -7.59 -11.78 -3.34
C THR A 27 -7.47 -13.20 -3.91
N ILE A 28 -7.87 -14.22 -3.15
CA ILE A 28 -7.61 -15.63 -3.49
C ILE A 28 -8.73 -16.23 -4.37
N ASN A 29 -9.92 -15.61 -4.40
CA ASN A 29 -11.09 -16.17 -5.06
C ASN A 29 -11.62 -15.20 -6.14
N GLY A 30 -11.17 -15.40 -7.38
CA GLY A 30 -11.66 -14.70 -8.56
C GLY A 30 -12.77 -15.44 -9.27
N ASN A 31 -13.70 -14.69 -9.89
CA ASN A 31 -14.73 -15.30 -10.72
C ASN A 31 -14.17 -15.57 -12.12
N THR A 32 -13.92 -16.84 -12.46
CA THR A 32 -13.33 -17.27 -13.74
C THR A 32 -14.19 -16.98 -14.96
N ASP A 33 -15.46 -16.62 -14.76
CA ASP A 33 -16.41 -16.35 -15.85
C ASP A 33 -16.26 -14.96 -16.50
N ARG A 34 -15.24 -14.18 -16.11
CA ARG A 34 -15.00 -12.80 -16.58
C ARG A 34 -13.82 -12.63 -17.54
N ILE A 35 -13.30 -13.71 -18.11
CA ILE A 35 -12.16 -13.63 -19.05
C ILE A 35 -12.54 -12.80 -20.28
N LYS A 36 -11.97 -11.59 -20.36
CA LYS A 36 -12.14 -10.69 -21.50
C LYS A 36 -11.06 -10.89 -22.55
N SER A 37 -9.84 -11.21 -22.14
CA SER A 37 -8.71 -11.45 -23.01
C SER A 37 -8.20 -12.89 -22.89
N LYS A 38 -8.04 -13.56 -24.03
CA LYS A 38 -7.38 -14.88 -24.10
C LYS A 38 -5.86 -14.79 -23.98
N LEU A 39 -5.29 -13.58 -24.07
CA LEU A 39 -3.85 -13.36 -23.99
C LEU A 39 -3.38 -13.37 -22.53
N THR A 40 -2.12 -13.76 -22.36
CA THR A 40 -1.42 -13.70 -21.08
C THR A 40 -1.00 -12.27 -20.77
N LEU A 41 -1.11 -11.86 -19.51
CA LEU A 41 -0.54 -10.62 -19.00
C LEU A 41 0.80 -10.91 -18.31
N VAL A 42 1.80 -10.14 -18.64
CA VAL A 42 3.15 -10.19 -18.07
C VAL A 42 3.36 -8.95 -17.23
N ILE A 43 3.67 -9.12 -15.95
CA ILE A 43 4.10 -8.02 -15.09
C ILE A 43 5.56 -7.75 -15.40
N GLY A 44 5.85 -6.64 -16.06
CA GLY A 44 7.20 -6.22 -16.42
C GLY A 44 7.87 -5.50 -15.27
N LYS A 45 8.13 -4.21 -15.48
CA LYS A 45 8.77 -3.34 -14.51
C LYS A 45 7.79 -3.00 -13.38
N PHE A 46 8.15 -3.30 -12.13
CA PHE A 46 7.39 -2.90 -10.95
C PHE A 46 8.31 -2.12 -10.01
N GLU A 47 8.08 -0.82 -9.84
CA GLU A 47 8.91 0.04 -9.00
C GLU A 47 8.09 0.82 -7.96
N ILE A 48 8.68 0.95 -6.76
CA ILE A 48 8.13 1.76 -5.68
C ILE A 48 9.12 2.90 -5.41
N LEU A 49 8.68 4.14 -5.61
CA LEU A 49 9.43 5.35 -5.29
C LEU A 49 9.31 5.64 -3.79
N SER A 50 10.06 4.87 -2.98
CA SER A 50 10.15 5.07 -1.53
C SER A 50 11.54 4.66 -1.01
N ALA A 51 11.93 5.19 0.16
CA ALA A 51 13.23 4.91 0.77
C ALA A 51 13.45 3.41 1.06
N ASP A 52 12.38 2.63 1.31
CA ASP A 52 12.47 1.21 1.66
C ASP A 52 12.09 0.28 0.49
N ARG A 53 12.30 0.74 -0.75
CA ARG A 53 11.88 0.09 -2.00
C ARG A 53 12.16 -1.42 -2.07
N GLY A 54 13.31 -1.90 -1.60
CA GLY A 54 13.75 -3.28 -1.80
C GLY A 54 12.83 -4.34 -1.19
N VAL A 55 12.35 -4.13 0.04
CA VAL A 55 11.55 -5.15 0.77
C VAL A 55 10.11 -5.20 0.28
N TYR A 56 9.53 -4.04 -0.07
CA TYR A 56 8.11 -3.96 -0.40
C TYR A 56 7.81 -4.20 -1.88
N THR A 57 8.78 -4.05 -2.79
CA THR A 57 8.55 -4.22 -4.23
C THR A 57 8.08 -5.63 -4.56
N ASP A 58 8.72 -6.65 -3.99
CA ASP A 58 8.35 -8.05 -4.25
C ASP A 58 6.99 -8.42 -3.64
N ALA A 59 6.73 -7.93 -2.42
CA ALA A 59 5.45 -8.12 -1.74
C ALA A 59 4.30 -7.50 -2.54
N TRP A 60 4.49 -6.27 -3.02
CA TRP A 60 3.51 -5.58 -3.87
C TRP A 60 3.33 -6.26 -5.21
N ARG A 61 4.40 -6.69 -5.88
CA ARG A 61 4.32 -7.43 -7.13
C ARG A 61 3.49 -8.71 -6.97
N LYS A 62 3.71 -9.45 -5.88
CA LYS A 62 2.96 -10.68 -5.57
C LYS A 62 1.50 -10.39 -5.24
N SER A 63 1.22 -9.35 -4.45
CA SER A 63 -0.13 -8.92 -4.12
C SER A 63 -0.89 -8.49 -5.38
N PHE A 64 -0.30 -7.61 -6.18
CA PHE A 64 -0.89 -7.11 -7.42
C PHE A 64 -1.16 -8.23 -8.42
N LYS A 65 -0.23 -9.18 -8.57
CA LYS A 65 -0.46 -10.42 -9.34
C LYS A 65 -1.71 -11.15 -8.85
N GLY A 66 -1.86 -11.33 -7.54
CA GLY A 66 -3.03 -11.97 -6.95
C GLY A 66 -4.34 -11.24 -7.28
N HIS A 67 -4.34 -9.91 -7.20
CA HIS A 67 -5.51 -9.10 -7.57
C HIS A 67 -5.84 -9.17 -9.07
N LEU A 68 -4.84 -9.23 -9.96
CA LEU A 68 -5.08 -9.43 -11.39
C LEU A 68 -5.62 -10.82 -11.71
N GLN A 69 -5.07 -11.85 -11.05
CA GLN A 69 -5.55 -13.23 -11.19
C GLN A 69 -6.99 -13.38 -10.69
N SER A 70 -7.34 -12.72 -9.58
CA SER A 70 -8.69 -12.75 -9.04
C SER A 70 -9.69 -11.95 -9.88
N ALA A 71 -9.25 -10.88 -10.53
CA ALA A 71 -10.08 -10.15 -11.48
C ALA A 71 -10.43 -10.99 -12.73
N ALA A 72 -9.61 -12.02 -13.02
CA ALA A 72 -9.80 -12.96 -14.13
C ALA A 72 -9.98 -12.28 -15.50
N LEU A 73 -9.34 -11.12 -15.72
CA LEU A 73 -9.42 -10.38 -16.99
C LEU A 73 -8.63 -11.05 -18.13
N PHE A 74 -7.55 -11.74 -17.77
CA PHE A 74 -6.61 -12.40 -18.68
C PHE A 74 -6.60 -13.91 -18.44
N SER A 75 -6.18 -14.68 -19.44
CA SER A 75 -6.09 -16.15 -19.34
C SER A 75 -5.04 -16.59 -18.32
N ASN A 76 -3.94 -15.85 -18.20
CA ASN A 76 -2.91 -16.07 -17.21
C ASN A 76 -2.18 -14.77 -16.88
N VAL A 77 -1.60 -14.69 -15.68
CA VAL A 77 -0.79 -13.56 -15.21
C VAL A 77 0.55 -14.12 -14.74
N ILE A 78 1.62 -13.74 -15.43
CA ILE A 78 3.00 -14.22 -15.16
C ILE A 78 3.94 -13.06 -14.90
N THR A 79 5.05 -13.33 -14.23
CA THR A 79 6.11 -12.34 -13.93
C THR A 79 7.35 -12.55 -14.81
N GLU A 80 7.47 -13.73 -15.42
CA GLU A 80 8.59 -14.11 -16.27
C GLU A 80 8.04 -14.80 -17.52
N LEU A 81 8.50 -14.36 -18.69
CA LEU A 81 8.19 -14.98 -19.97
C LEU A 81 9.17 -16.12 -20.25
N GLU A 82 8.65 -17.28 -20.60
CA GLU A 82 9.47 -18.32 -21.20
C GLU A 82 9.83 -17.89 -22.64
N PRO A 83 11.08 -18.05 -23.07
CA PRO A 83 11.58 -17.47 -24.33
C PRO A 83 10.92 -18.05 -25.61
N ASN A 84 10.13 -19.12 -25.51
CA ASN A 84 9.64 -19.88 -26.68
C ASN A 84 8.12 -20.07 -26.77
N SER A 85 7.30 -19.56 -25.85
CA SER A 85 5.91 -20.05 -25.71
C SER A 85 4.78 -19.10 -26.12
N ILE A 86 5.00 -17.79 -26.30
CA ILE A 86 3.89 -16.84 -26.53
C ILE A 86 4.20 -15.86 -27.67
N LYS A 87 3.36 -15.90 -28.73
CA LYS A 87 3.45 -14.99 -29.88
C LYS A 87 2.88 -13.59 -29.61
N GLU A 88 1.85 -13.49 -28.77
CA GLU A 88 1.22 -12.23 -28.39
C GLU A 88 0.88 -12.18 -26.90
N PHE A 89 1.32 -11.13 -26.21
CA PHE A 89 1.08 -10.95 -24.77
C PHE A 89 0.94 -9.48 -24.42
N TYR A 90 0.21 -9.23 -23.33
CA TYR A 90 0.19 -7.92 -22.70
C TYR A 90 1.36 -7.79 -21.72
N THR A 91 1.95 -6.61 -21.64
CA THR A 91 2.92 -6.26 -20.60
C THR A 91 2.39 -5.09 -19.81
N ILE A 92 2.45 -5.16 -18.48
CA ILE A 92 2.14 -4.05 -17.61
C ILE A 92 3.36 -3.62 -16.81
N ASP A 93 3.70 -2.35 -16.95
CA ASP A 93 4.71 -1.68 -16.15
C ASP A 93 4.04 -0.75 -15.16
N ILE A 94 4.53 -0.74 -13.92
CA ILE A 94 3.92 -0.05 -12.78
C ILE A 94 4.98 0.72 -12.02
N GLU A 95 4.65 1.97 -11.73
CA GLU A 95 5.41 2.85 -10.85
C GLU A 95 4.47 3.39 -9.77
N MET A 96 4.82 3.11 -8.52
CA MET A 96 4.02 3.50 -7.36
C MET A 96 4.79 4.48 -6.49
N LYS A 97 4.13 5.56 -6.07
CA LYS A 97 4.65 6.52 -5.12
C LYS A 97 3.67 6.66 -3.96
N THR A 98 4.18 6.57 -2.74
CA THR A 98 3.37 6.70 -1.53
C THR A 98 3.91 7.82 -0.67
N ASN A 99 3.01 8.55 -0.03
CA ASN A 99 3.36 9.56 0.95
C ASN A 99 2.43 9.42 2.15
N TYR A 100 3.01 9.31 3.34
CA TYR A 100 2.31 9.21 4.61
C TYR A 100 2.82 10.33 5.53
N ASP A 101 1.90 11.12 6.06
CA ASP A 101 2.16 12.19 6.99
C ASP A 101 1.29 12.01 8.23
N ASP A 102 1.88 12.22 9.40
CA ASP A 102 1.24 11.97 10.69
C ASP A 102 1.49 13.15 11.61
N LYS A 103 0.41 13.85 11.95
CA LYS A 103 0.44 15.09 12.70
C LYS A 103 -0.39 15.00 13.96
N TYR A 104 0.16 15.53 15.05
CA TYR A 104 -0.59 15.74 16.28
C TYR A 104 -1.45 16.99 16.20
N ASN A 105 -2.70 16.89 16.63
CA ASN A 105 -3.53 18.06 16.88
C ASN A 105 -3.27 18.56 18.31
N TRP A 106 -2.25 19.41 18.44
CA TRP A 106 -1.80 19.95 19.71
C TRP A 106 -2.85 20.80 20.43
N TRP A 107 -3.72 21.51 19.69
CA TRP A 107 -4.78 22.36 20.26
C TRP A 107 -5.82 21.56 21.04
N ILE A 108 -6.20 20.38 20.54
CA ILE A 108 -7.18 19.50 21.20
C ILE A 108 -6.49 18.64 22.27
N SER A 109 -5.19 18.37 22.13
CA SER A 109 -4.43 17.57 23.09
C SER A 109 -3.99 18.39 24.33
N TRP A 110 -4.04 19.72 24.25
CA TRP A 110 -3.62 20.65 25.31
C TRP A 110 -4.44 20.59 26.63
N PRO A 111 -5.79 20.48 26.64
CA PRO A 111 -6.57 20.45 27.89
C PRO A 111 -6.39 19.15 28.69
N ALA A 112 -5.82 18.10 28.08
CA ALA A 112 -5.54 16.82 28.74
C ALA A 112 -4.25 16.83 29.56
N LEU A 113 -3.42 17.89 29.46
CA LEU A 113 -2.12 17.99 30.14
C LEU A 113 -2.19 18.69 31.51
N TRP A 114 -3.32 19.30 31.89
CA TRP A 114 -3.46 20.06 33.15
C TRP A 114 -4.89 20.03 33.72
N PRO A 115 -5.16 19.70 35.00
CA PRO A 115 -4.28 19.30 36.10
C PRO A 115 -4.29 17.78 36.39
N PHE A 116 -4.95 16.95 35.56
CA PHE A 116 -5.07 15.50 35.78
C PHE A 116 -3.92 14.72 35.13
N THR A 117 -2.72 14.85 35.69
CA THR A 117 -1.51 14.13 35.25
C THR A 117 -1.52 12.61 35.51
N ALA A 118 -2.57 12.09 36.17
CA ALA A 118 -2.70 10.65 36.49
C ALA A 118 -3.41 9.82 35.41
N ILE A 119 -4.12 10.47 34.47
CA ILE A 119 -4.79 9.80 33.34
C ILE A 119 -3.99 10.17 32.10
N TRP A 120 -3.32 9.19 31.50
CA TRP A 120 -2.42 9.35 30.36
C TRP A 120 -3.06 10.22 29.24
N PRO A 121 -2.35 11.17 28.63
CA PRO A 121 -3.00 12.21 27.83
C PRO A 121 -3.60 11.58 26.57
N ILE A 122 -4.86 11.91 26.35
CA ILE A 122 -5.56 11.62 25.11
C ILE A 122 -4.85 12.41 24.00
N GLN A 123 -4.25 11.70 23.05
CA GLN A 123 -3.56 12.30 21.91
C GLN A 123 -4.43 12.17 20.66
N TYR A 124 -4.69 13.30 20.00
CA TYR A 124 -5.37 13.32 18.72
C TYR A 124 -4.35 13.34 17.60
N ARG A 125 -4.35 12.30 16.76
CA ARG A 125 -3.50 12.22 15.57
C ARG A 125 -4.33 12.25 14.31
N ILE A 126 -3.77 12.92 13.31
CA ILE A 126 -4.30 13.03 11.95
C ILE A 126 -3.26 12.37 11.05
N GLY A 127 -3.67 11.29 10.41
CA GLY A 127 -2.87 10.57 9.44
C GLY A 127 -3.40 10.89 8.05
N GLU A 128 -2.55 11.45 7.20
CA GLU A 128 -2.84 11.69 5.80
C GLU A 128 -1.99 10.75 4.95
N TYR A 129 -2.65 10.03 4.04
CA TYR A 129 -2.01 9.10 3.14
C TYR A 129 -2.36 9.42 1.70
N SER A 130 -1.38 9.29 0.81
CA SER A 130 -1.61 9.38 -0.62
C SER A 130 -0.82 8.32 -1.36
N VAL A 131 -1.47 7.78 -2.39
CA VAL A 131 -0.92 6.77 -3.29
C VAL A 131 -1.09 7.29 -4.70
N GLU A 132 0.00 7.34 -5.43
CA GLU A 132 0.04 7.59 -6.85
C GLU A 132 0.48 6.30 -7.53
N PHE A 133 -0.36 5.79 -8.42
CA PHE A 133 -0.18 4.55 -9.14
C PHE A 133 -0.18 4.85 -10.63
N GLN A 134 1.01 4.83 -11.23
CA GLN A 134 1.20 5.04 -12.65
C GLN A 134 1.37 3.67 -13.31
N TYR A 135 0.62 3.41 -14.37
CA TYR A 135 0.76 2.17 -15.11
C TYR A 135 0.78 2.40 -16.61
N LYS A 136 1.52 1.53 -17.30
CA LYS A 136 1.61 1.47 -18.76
C LYS A 136 1.27 0.06 -19.20
N LEU A 137 0.26 -0.07 -20.04
CA LEU A 137 -0.15 -1.33 -20.64
C LEU A 137 0.34 -1.36 -22.09
N PHE A 138 1.08 -2.40 -22.43
CA PHE A 138 1.60 -2.66 -23.76
C PHE A 138 1.01 -3.94 -24.33
N LEU A 139 0.80 -3.97 -25.64
CA LEU A 139 0.53 -5.18 -26.41
C LEU A 139 1.66 -5.34 -27.41
N ASN A 140 2.48 -6.39 -27.26
CA ASN A 140 3.64 -6.64 -28.13
C ASN A 140 4.51 -5.39 -28.35
N GLN A 141 4.85 -4.69 -27.27
CA GLN A 141 5.64 -3.44 -27.23
C GLN A 141 4.92 -2.16 -27.70
N ASN A 142 3.71 -2.24 -28.24
CA ASN A 142 2.91 -1.06 -28.55
C ASN A 142 2.15 -0.59 -27.32
N LEU A 143 2.23 0.70 -27.00
CA LEU A 143 1.48 1.28 -25.89
C LEU A 143 -0.02 1.26 -26.20
N VAL A 144 -0.79 0.58 -25.36
CA VAL A 144 -2.25 0.50 -25.44
C VAL A 144 -2.87 1.56 -24.55
N LYS A 145 -2.35 1.71 -23.33
CA LYS A 145 -2.89 2.64 -22.34
C LYS A 145 -1.81 3.08 -21.35
N GLU A 146 -1.87 4.34 -20.96
CA GLU A 146 -1.07 4.90 -19.87
C GLU A 146 -2.00 5.75 -19.00
N GLU A 147 -1.97 5.54 -17.70
CA GLU A 147 -2.78 6.31 -16.76
C GLU A 147 -2.09 6.46 -15.41
N THR A 148 -2.38 7.57 -14.75
CA THR A 148 -1.95 7.88 -13.38
C THR A 148 -3.18 7.96 -12.48
N ILE A 149 -3.24 7.09 -11.47
CA ILE A 149 -4.32 7.05 -10.49
C ILE A 149 -3.80 7.62 -9.18
N VAL A 150 -4.46 8.65 -8.68
CA VAL A 150 -4.13 9.25 -7.38
C VAL A 150 -5.28 9.01 -6.40
N LYS A 151 -4.98 8.38 -5.27
CA LYS A 151 -5.92 8.16 -4.16
C LYS A 151 -5.37 8.78 -2.88
N LYS A 152 -6.27 9.30 -2.06
CA LYS A 152 -5.94 9.95 -0.80
C LYS A 152 -6.85 9.41 0.30
N GLY A 153 -6.23 9.03 1.41
CA GLY A 153 -6.90 8.63 2.64
C GLY A 153 -6.62 9.63 3.74
N ASN A 154 -7.60 9.84 4.62
CA ASN A 154 -7.41 10.57 5.86
C ASN A 154 -8.05 9.76 6.99
N ALA A 155 -7.33 9.60 8.10
CA ALA A 155 -7.89 9.03 9.31
C ALA A 155 -7.60 9.94 10.51
N LEU A 156 -8.56 9.92 11.43
CA LEU A 156 -8.45 10.55 12.74
C LEU A 156 -8.51 9.46 13.79
N GLU A 157 -7.46 9.34 14.59
CA GLU A 157 -7.39 8.36 15.68
C GLU A 157 -7.18 9.08 17.01
N TYR A 158 -7.97 8.66 18.00
CA TYR A 158 -7.80 9.04 19.39
C TYR A 158 -6.91 7.98 20.04
N LEU A 159 -5.79 8.40 20.60
CA LEU A 159 -4.87 7.51 21.28
C LEU A 159 -5.03 7.69 22.79
N TYR A 160 -5.33 6.59 23.49
CA TYR A 160 -5.09 6.47 24.92
C TYR A 160 -3.86 5.58 25.11
N GLY A 161 -2.70 6.18 25.42
CA GLY A 161 -1.41 5.49 25.42
C GLY A 161 -0.73 5.45 24.05
N PHE A 162 0.29 4.59 23.87
CA PHE A 162 1.11 4.50 22.65
C PHE A 162 0.67 3.43 21.62
N TYR A 163 -0.46 2.75 21.82
CA TYR A 163 -0.66 1.41 21.23
C TYR A 163 -1.75 1.24 20.14
N GLN A 164 -2.54 2.27 19.78
CA GLN A 164 -3.60 2.11 18.78
C GLN A 164 -3.31 2.86 17.47
N VAL A 165 -2.75 2.14 16.48
CA VAL A 165 -2.51 2.64 15.11
C VAL A 165 -3.36 1.91 14.07
N ARG A 166 -4.40 1.18 14.52
CA ARG A 166 -5.16 0.28 13.65
C ARG A 166 -5.99 1.05 12.64
N LYS A 167 -6.50 2.24 12.96
CA LYS A 167 -7.25 3.04 11.99
C LYS A 167 -6.33 3.61 10.91
N PHE A 168 -5.12 4.04 11.26
CA PHE A 168 -4.13 4.47 10.26
C PHE A 168 -3.73 3.32 9.33
N GLN A 169 -3.44 2.15 9.89
CA GLN A 169 -3.15 0.94 9.13
C GLN A 169 -4.28 0.59 8.15
N ARG A 170 -5.51 0.50 8.65
CA ARG A 170 -6.69 0.23 7.84
C ARG A 170 -6.90 1.28 6.74
N MET A 171 -6.69 2.55 7.04
CA MET A 171 -6.81 3.63 6.07
C MET A 171 -5.78 3.50 4.94
N VAL A 172 -4.54 3.14 5.26
CA VAL A 172 -3.51 2.84 4.26
C VAL A 172 -3.93 1.64 3.40
N GLU A 173 -4.37 0.53 4.02
CA GLU A 173 -4.81 -0.68 3.32
C GLU A 173 -6.00 -0.41 2.39
N GLU A 174 -7.03 0.30 2.85
CA GLU A 174 -8.23 0.63 2.06
C GLU A 174 -7.88 1.56 0.89
N THR A 175 -7.04 2.58 1.10
CA THR A 175 -6.62 3.50 0.03
C THR A 175 -5.80 2.77 -1.04
N ASN A 176 -4.93 1.85 -0.62
CA ASN A 176 -4.14 1.00 -1.50
C ASN A 176 -5.02 0.06 -2.33
N LEU A 177 -5.97 -0.61 -1.68
CA LEU A 177 -6.93 -1.48 -2.33
C LEU A 177 -7.78 -0.72 -3.36
N GLU A 178 -8.23 0.50 -3.02
CA GLU A 178 -9.00 1.35 -3.92
C GLU A 178 -8.19 1.74 -5.17
N ALA A 179 -6.91 2.08 -5.01
CA ALA A 179 -6.02 2.39 -6.13
C ALA A 179 -5.87 1.18 -7.06
N VAL A 180 -5.63 -0.01 -6.50
CA VAL A 180 -5.52 -1.27 -7.27
C VAL A 180 -6.82 -1.61 -8.00
N ASN A 181 -7.97 -1.51 -7.32
CA ASN A 181 -9.27 -1.79 -7.94
C ASN A 181 -9.59 -0.81 -9.07
N THR A 182 -9.25 0.47 -8.90
CA THR A 182 -9.41 1.49 -9.95
C THR A 182 -8.52 1.16 -11.16
N CYS A 183 -7.27 0.74 -10.92
CA CYS A 183 -6.35 0.31 -11.96
C CYS A 183 -6.90 -0.88 -12.74
N ILE A 184 -7.34 -1.93 -12.05
CA ILE A 184 -7.93 -3.13 -12.67
C ILE A 184 -9.15 -2.78 -13.51
N LYS A 185 -10.06 -1.95 -12.98
CA LYS A 185 -11.23 -1.50 -13.71
C LYS A 185 -10.85 -0.69 -14.97
N SER A 186 -9.84 0.16 -14.85
CA SER A 186 -9.37 0.95 -15.99
C SER A 186 -8.72 0.07 -17.07
N ILE A 187 -7.99 -0.98 -16.67
CA ILE A 187 -7.49 -2.00 -17.60
C ILE A 187 -8.66 -2.72 -18.27
N GLU A 188 -9.66 -3.13 -17.50
CA GLU A 188 -10.86 -3.81 -17.97
C GLU A 188 -11.63 -3.03 -19.06
N GLU A 189 -11.66 -1.69 -18.97
CA GLU A 189 -12.29 -0.80 -19.96
C GLU A 189 -11.46 -0.65 -21.24
N SER A 190 -10.17 -1.02 -21.22
CA SER A 190 -9.25 -0.92 -22.36
C SER A 190 -9.00 -2.22 -23.11
N LEU A 191 -9.58 -3.33 -22.62
CA LEU A 191 -9.54 -4.65 -23.24
C LEU A 191 -10.79 -4.89 -24.08
#